data_AF-A0A9W7GX89-F1
#
_entry.id   AF-A0A9W7GX89-F1
#
_cell.length_a   1.000
_cell.length_b   1.000
_cell.length_c   1.000
_cell.angle_alpha   90.00
_cell.angle_beta   90.00
_cell.angle_gamma   90.00
#
_symmetry.space_group_name_H-M   'P 1'
#
loop_
_entity.id
_entity.type
_entity.pdbx_description
1 polymer ?
#
loop_
_entity_poly.entity_id
_entity_poly.type
_entity_poly.pdbx_seq_one_letter_code
_entity_poly.pdbx_strand_id
1 'polypeptide(L)'
;MEEFRQISEVLGSLRALIILQDEFQINRRQCCLLLDVFCLAFDVIAEEIRLNLKLEEKNWKWSPLENPLRELQRIFKEGESYVRQCMDKRDWWVKAINPHQNKDSIDNHIHNLLCHFPAVLEAIEMAGEIAGLNRDEIQRRSHTCKEV
;
A
#
# COMPACT_ATOMS: atom_id res chain seq x y z
N MET A 1 7.56 -12.13 -0.60
CA MET A 1 6.44 -11.28 -0.22
C MET A 1 5.45 -11.33 -1.34
N GLU A 2 4.38 -12.07 -1.12
CA GLU A 2 3.29 -12.18 -2.10
C GLU A 2 2.44 -10.91 -2.08
N GLU A 3 2.21 -10.34 -0.91
CA GLU A 3 1.48 -9.08 -0.69
C GLU A 3 2.15 -7.94 -1.45
N PHE A 4 3.47 -7.79 -1.32
CA PHE A 4 4.21 -6.73 -2.03
C PHE A 4 4.17 -6.90 -3.56
N ARG A 5 4.24 -8.15 -4.04
CA ARG A 5 4.05 -8.46 -5.46
C ARG A 5 2.66 -8.05 -5.92
N GLN A 6 1.62 -8.38 -5.16
CA GLN A 6 0.24 -8.03 -5.50
C GLN A 6 0.00 -6.51 -5.43
N ILE A 7 0.66 -5.77 -4.54
CA ILE A 7 0.65 -4.29 -4.54
C ILE A 7 1.19 -3.77 -5.88
N SER A 8 2.31 -4.32 -6.36
CA SER A 8 2.91 -3.90 -7.63
C SER A 8 2.00 -4.19 -8.84
N GLU A 9 1.23 -5.29 -8.81
CA GLU A 9 0.25 -5.61 -9.85
C GLU A 9 -0.88 -4.58 -9.90
N VAL A 10 -1.41 -4.19 -8.74
CA VAL A 10 -2.45 -3.16 -8.62
C VAL A 10 -1.91 -1.81 -9.12
N LEU A 11 -0.68 -1.45 -8.76
CA LEU A 11 -0.06 -0.22 -9.24
C LEU A 11 0.15 -0.21 -10.77
N GLY A 12 0.56 -1.35 -11.34
CA GLY A 12 0.67 -1.53 -12.79
C GLY A 12 -0.68 -1.37 -13.50
N SER A 13 -1.74 -1.95 -12.95
CA SER A 13 -3.10 -1.78 -13.45
C SER A 13 -3.59 -0.33 -13.35
N LEU A 14 -3.33 0.36 -12.23
CA LEU A 14 -3.60 1.80 -12.08
C LEU A 14 -2.89 2.65 -13.13
N ARG A 15 -1.61 2.40 -13.39
CA ARG A 15 -0.85 3.08 -14.45
C ARG A 15 -1.48 2.83 -15.82
N ALA A 16 -1.87 1.59 -16.13
CA ALA A 16 -2.52 1.27 -17.38
C ALA A 16 -3.85 2.02 -17.55
N LEU A 17 -4.68 2.06 -16.50
CA LEU A 17 -5.94 2.82 -16.50
C LEU A 17 -5.71 4.31 -16.75
N ILE A 18 -4.71 4.90 -16.09
CA ILE A 18 -4.44 6.35 -16.21
C ILE A 18 -3.80 6.70 -17.56
N ILE A 19 -3.01 5.82 -18.19
CA ILE A 19 -2.44 6.05 -19.53
C ILE A 19 -3.53 6.08 -20.60
N LEU A 20 -4.62 5.34 -20.41
CA LEU A 20 -5.81 5.35 -21.29
C LEU A 20 -6.67 6.62 -21.06
N GLN A 21 -6.01 7.78 -21.12
CA GLN A 21 -6.47 9.09 -20.65
C GLN A 21 -7.80 9.58 -21.24
N ASP A 22 -8.18 9.08 -22.41
CA ASP A 22 -9.39 9.52 -23.13
C ASP A 22 -10.70 8.98 -22.50
N GLU A 23 -10.61 8.09 -21.52
CA GLU A 23 -11.77 7.44 -20.90
C GLU A 23 -12.29 8.16 -19.62
N PHE A 24 -11.55 9.14 -19.08
CA PHE A 24 -11.98 9.84 -17.85
C PHE A 24 -13.19 10.74 -18.07
N GLN A 25 -14.25 10.50 -17.30
CA GLN A 25 -15.44 11.35 -17.30
C GLN A 25 -15.32 12.50 -16.30
N ILE A 26 -14.68 12.24 -15.14
CA ILE A 26 -14.50 13.21 -14.04
C ILE A 26 -13.15 12.99 -13.33
N ASN A 27 -12.72 13.96 -12.51
CA ASN A 27 -11.65 13.81 -11.50
C ASN A 27 -10.27 13.36 -11.98
N ARG A 28 -9.96 13.43 -13.28
CA ARG A 28 -8.66 13.02 -13.86
C ARG A 28 -7.45 13.51 -13.06
N ARG A 29 -7.40 14.80 -12.70
CA ARG A 29 -6.29 15.38 -11.91
C ARG A 29 -6.13 14.71 -10.54
N GLN A 30 -7.25 14.37 -9.88
CA GLN A 30 -7.23 13.64 -8.62
C GLN A 30 -6.73 12.22 -8.86
N CYS A 31 -7.27 11.49 -9.85
CA CYS A 31 -6.79 10.14 -10.15
C CYS A 31 -5.29 10.09 -10.48
N CYS A 32 -4.75 11.08 -11.21
CA CYS A 32 -3.31 11.21 -11.43
C CYS A 32 -2.54 11.44 -10.12
N LEU A 33 -3.02 12.35 -9.26
CA LEU A 33 -2.41 12.59 -7.95
C LEU A 33 -2.37 11.31 -7.09
N LEU A 34 -3.47 10.55 -7.07
CA LEU A 34 -3.55 9.30 -6.33
C LEU A 34 -2.50 8.29 -6.82
N LEU A 35 -2.32 8.18 -8.15
CA LEU A 35 -1.27 7.34 -8.72
C LEU A 35 0.12 7.82 -8.32
N ASP A 36 0.40 9.12 -8.40
CA ASP A 36 1.73 9.66 -8.04
C ASP A 36 2.07 9.37 -6.58
N VAL A 37 1.09 9.54 -5.68
CA VAL A 37 1.22 9.23 -4.25
C VAL A 37 1.44 7.73 -4.03
N PHE A 38 0.68 6.86 -4.70
CA PHE A 38 0.85 5.41 -4.59
C PHE A 38 2.20 4.94 -5.15
N CYS A 39 2.67 5.54 -6.24
CA CYS A 39 4.01 5.26 -6.78
C CYS A 39 5.08 5.63 -5.77
N LEU A 40 5.02 6.83 -5.20
CA LEU A 40 6.00 7.28 -4.23
C LEU A 40 6.02 6.40 -2.97
N ALA A 41 4.85 6.03 -2.44
CA ALA A 41 4.76 5.13 -1.30
C ALA A 41 5.37 3.75 -1.61
N PHE A 42 5.08 3.21 -2.80
CA PHE A 42 5.66 1.94 -3.24
C PHE A 42 7.18 2.01 -3.37
N ASP A 43 7.71 3.07 -3.98
CA ASP A 43 9.15 3.25 -4.19
C ASP A 43 9.89 3.39 -2.85
N VAL A 44 9.34 4.13 -1.90
CA VAL A 44 9.91 4.24 -0.54
C VAL A 44 9.91 2.88 0.17
N ILE A 45 8.81 2.14 0.13
CA ILE A 45 8.73 0.80 0.76
C ILE A 45 9.70 -0.18 0.10
N ALA A 46 9.82 -0.15 -1.24
CA ALA A 46 10.76 -0.98 -1.97
C ALA A 46 12.19 -0.72 -1.53
N GLU A 47 12.55 0.56 -1.39
CA GLU A 47 13.87 0.98 -0.94
C GLU A 47 14.14 0.58 0.50
N GLU A 48 13.19 0.77 1.41
CA GLU A 48 13.31 0.35 2.81
C GLU A 48 13.44 -1.17 2.95
N ILE A 49 12.67 -1.95 2.17
CA ILE A 49 12.86 -3.40 2.09
C ILE A 49 14.27 -3.76 1.61
N ARG A 50 14.76 -3.07 0.58
CA ARG A 50 16.09 -3.33 0.00
C ARG A 50 17.22 -2.99 0.97
N LEU A 51 17.07 -1.95 1.77
CA LEU A 51 18.07 -1.47 2.72
C LEU A 51 18.09 -2.32 4.00
N ASN A 52 16.92 -2.74 4.50
CA ASN A 52 16.81 -3.37 5.82
C ASN A 52 16.70 -4.89 5.79
N LEU A 53 16.25 -5.49 4.68
CA LEU A 53 15.96 -6.93 4.62
C LEU A 53 16.92 -7.70 3.71
N LYS A 54 17.41 -8.83 4.20
CA LYS A 54 18.18 -9.80 3.39
C LYS A 54 17.25 -10.78 2.70
N LEU A 55 17.35 -10.88 1.38
CA LEU A 55 16.50 -11.75 0.54
C LEU A 55 16.61 -13.25 0.89
N GLU A 56 17.74 -13.67 1.47
CA GLU A 56 17.98 -15.07 1.85
C GLU A 56 17.20 -15.53 3.11
N GLU A 57 16.63 -14.61 3.89
CA GLU A 57 16.03 -14.89 5.22
C GLU A 57 14.49 -14.97 5.22
N LYS A 58 13.90 -15.14 4.02
CA LYS A 58 12.50 -14.95 3.66
C LYS A 58 11.44 -15.74 4.46
N ASN A 59 11.81 -16.85 5.10
CA ASN A 59 10.84 -17.88 5.52
C ASN A 59 10.25 -17.73 6.94
N TRP A 60 10.82 -16.89 7.82
CA TRP A 60 10.25 -16.68 9.16
C TRP A 60 10.43 -15.26 9.71
N LYS A 61 11.49 -14.56 9.29
CA LYS A 61 11.80 -13.21 9.79
C LYS A 61 10.92 -12.12 9.18
N TRP A 62 10.15 -12.45 8.13
CA TRP A 62 9.31 -11.51 7.40
C TRP A 62 7.83 -11.58 7.83
N SER A 63 7.49 -12.43 8.81
CA SER A 63 6.12 -12.52 9.34
C SER A 63 5.56 -11.21 9.90
N PRO A 64 6.35 -10.28 10.50
CA PRO A 64 5.81 -8.99 10.94
C PRO A 64 5.28 -8.11 9.79
N LEU A 65 5.74 -8.37 8.56
CA LEU A 65 5.37 -7.59 7.36
C LEU A 65 4.06 -8.03 6.73
N GLU A 66 3.57 -9.25 7.01
CA GLU A 66 2.41 -9.80 6.32
C GLU A 66 1.15 -8.96 6.54
N ASN A 67 0.82 -8.64 7.79
CA ASN A 67 -0.38 -7.86 8.10
C ASN A 67 -0.30 -6.41 7.60
N PRO A 68 0.79 -5.65 7.84
CA PRO A 68 0.91 -4.30 7.30
C PRO A 68 0.84 -4.24 5.77
N LEU A 69 1.49 -5.17 5.07
CA LEU A 69 1.44 -5.21 3.61
C LEU A 69 0.09 -5.66 3.07
N ARG A 70 -0.63 -6.52 3.79
CA ARG A 70 -2.00 -6.90 3.41
C ARG A 70 -2.97 -5.72 3.51
N GLU A 71 -2.85 -4.91 4.56
CA GLU A 71 -3.68 -3.71 4.70
C GLU A 71 -3.31 -2.66 3.64
N LEU A 72 -2.01 -2.48 3.39
CA LEU A 72 -1.56 -1.60 2.31
C LEU A 72 -2.08 -2.06 0.93
N GLN A 73 -2.06 -3.36 0.67
CA GLN A 73 -2.62 -3.93 -0.54
C GLN A 73 -4.11 -3.64 -0.68
N ARG A 74 -4.88 -3.75 0.41
CA ARG A 74 -6.30 -3.40 0.42
C ARG A 74 -6.50 -1.93 0.04
N ILE A 75 -5.72 -1.01 0.62
CA ILE A 75 -5.78 0.42 0.31
C ILE A 75 -5.50 0.69 -1.17
N PHE A 76 -4.50 0.01 -1.75
CA PHE A 76 -4.19 0.14 -3.19
C PHE A 76 -5.36 -0.36 -4.06
N LYS A 77 -5.99 -1.48 -3.71
CA LYS A 77 -7.18 -2.01 -4.42
C LYS A 77 -8.38 -1.07 -4.31
N GLU A 78 -8.60 -0.47 -3.16
CA GLU A 78 -9.66 0.53 -2.96
C GLU A 78 -9.41 1.77 -3.84
N GLY A 79 -8.17 2.25 -3.92
CA GLY A 79 -7.80 3.35 -4.82
C GLY A 79 -7.95 2.99 -6.32
N GLU A 80 -7.61 1.77 -6.70
CA GLU A 80 -7.86 1.27 -8.06
C GLU A 80 -9.36 1.23 -8.40
N SER A 81 -10.20 0.76 -7.47
CA SER A 81 -11.65 0.77 -7.61
C SER A 81 -12.17 2.20 -7.83
N TYR A 82 -11.69 3.17 -7.05
CA TYR A 82 -12.04 4.58 -7.21
C TYR A 82 -11.68 5.13 -8.60
N VAL A 83 -10.48 4.83 -9.11
CA VAL A 83 -10.06 5.26 -10.46
C VAL A 83 -10.98 4.65 -11.52
N ARG A 84 -11.29 3.34 -11.44
CA ARG A 84 -12.25 2.70 -12.37
C ARG A 84 -13.62 3.37 -12.33
N GLN A 85 -14.11 3.75 -11.15
CA GLN A 85 -15.39 4.44 -11.00
C GLN A 85 -15.38 5.82 -11.65
N CYS A 86 -14.24 6.54 -11.65
CA CYS A 86 -14.09 7.83 -12.32
C CYS A 86 -14.07 7.71 -13.86
N MET A 87 -13.74 6.53 -14.38
CA MET A 87 -13.74 6.21 -15.82
C MET A 87 -15.07 5.59 -16.29
N ASP A 88 -15.90 5.07 -15.38
CA ASP A 88 -17.19 4.47 -15.77
C ASP A 88 -18.13 5.54 -16.36
N LYS A 89 -18.51 5.33 -17.63
CA LYS A 89 -19.44 6.16 -18.41
C LYS A 89 -20.87 6.07 -17.89
N ARG A 90 -21.22 5.05 -17.10
CA ARG A 90 -22.53 4.94 -16.46
C ARG A 90 -22.65 5.96 -15.33
N ASP A 91 -23.79 6.64 -15.30
CA ASP A 91 -24.18 7.60 -14.25
C ASP A 91 -23.22 8.79 -14.06
N TRP A 92 -22.43 9.14 -15.09
CA TRP A 92 -21.49 10.26 -15.02
C TRP A 92 -22.19 11.59 -14.67
N TRP A 93 -23.41 11.80 -15.16
CA TRP A 93 -24.23 12.96 -14.81
C TRP A 93 -24.55 13.00 -13.31
N VAL A 94 -24.90 11.86 -12.70
CA VAL A 94 -25.20 11.76 -11.25
C VAL A 94 -23.94 12.04 -10.42
N LYS A 95 -22.78 11.56 -10.89
CA LYS A 95 -21.48 11.83 -10.25
C LYS A 95 -21.04 13.29 -10.39
N ALA A 96 -21.35 13.93 -11.51
CA ALA A 96 -20.99 15.33 -11.79
C ALA A 96 -21.84 16.33 -11.00
N ILE A 97 -23.12 16.04 -10.75
CA ILE A 97 -24.01 16.93 -9.99
C ILE A 97 -23.91 16.77 -8.47
N ASN A 98 -23.25 15.72 -8.00
CA ASN A 98 -23.16 15.42 -6.56
C ASN A 98 -21.71 15.18 -6.07
N PRO A 99 -20.77 16.09 -6.36
CA PRO A 99 -19.36 15.92 -6.00
C PRO A 99 -19.15 15.85 -4.47
N HIS A 100 -20.06 16.43 -3.68
CA HIS A 100 -19.99 16.43 -2.21
C HIS A 100 -20.55 15.15 -1.55
N GLN A 101 -21.29 14.30 -2.28
CA GLN A 101 -21.72 12.98 -1.78
C GLN A 101 -20.83 11.83 -2.27
N ASN A 102 -19.73 12.11 -2.96
CA ASN A 102 -18.68 11.12 -3.20
C ASN A 102 -18.01 10.79 -1.86
N LYS A 103 -18.61 9.85 -1.14
CA LYS A 103 -18.12 9.29 0.14
C LYS A 103 -16.73 8.67 -0.03
N ASP A 104 -16.36 8.33 -1.27
CA ASP A 104 -15.03 7.92 -1.71
C ASP A 104 -14.34 9.11 -2.39
N SER A 105 -13.82 10.05 -1.60
CA SER A 105 -12.99 11.14 -2.10
C SER A 105 -11.52 10.70 -2.18
N ILE A 106 -10.74 11.36 -3.03
CA ILE A 106 -9.27 11.16 -3.04
C ILE A 106 -8.65 11.37 -1.66
N ASP A 107 -9.18 12.32 -0.89
CA ASP A 107 -8.68 12.64 0.45
C ASP A 107 -8.78 11.43 1.38
N ASN A 108 -9.84 10.63 1.27
CA ASN A 108 -10.01 9.40 2.06
C ASN A 108 -8.97 8.34 1.65
N HIS A 109 -8.68 8.19 0.36
CA HIS A 109 -7.67 7.23 -0.10
C HIS A 109 -6.25 7.63 0.33
N ILE A 110 -5.92 8.92 0.23
CA ILE A 110 -4.63 9.45 0.70
C ILE A 110 -4.54 9.33 2.22
N HIS A 111 -5.62 9.67 2.95
CA HIS A 111 -5.67 9.51 4.41
C HIS A 111 -5.44 8.06 4.83
N ASN A 112 -6.15 7.11 4.22
CA ASN A 112 -6.00 5.69 4.53
C ASN A 112 -4.55 5.22 4.30
N LEU A 113 -3.95 5.63 3.18
CA LEU A 113 -2.53 5.35 2.92
C LEU A 113 -1.64 5.92 4.01
N LEU A 114 -1.74 7.22 4.30
CA LEU A 114 -0.88 7.90 5.27
C LEU A 114 -1.04 7.36 6.70
N CYS A 115 -2.22 6.86 7.07
CA CYS A 115 -2.46 6.24 8.38
C CYS A 115 -1.80 4.86 8.52
N HIS A 116 -1.67 4.10 7.43
CA HIS A 116 -1.11 2.73 7.48
C HIS A 116 0.36 2.67 7.04
N PHE A 117 0.82 3.67 6.30
CA PHE A 117 2.20 3.73 5.80
C PHE A 117 3.26 3.66 6.91
N PRO A 118 3.15 4.38 8.05
CA PRO A 118 4.11 4.27 9.14
C PRO A 118 4.23 2.86 9.71
N ALA A 119 3.10 2.14 9.85
CA ALA A 119 3.11 0.77 10.37
C ALA A 119 3.84 -0.21 9.44
N VAL A 120 3.85 0.05 8.13
CA VAL A 120 4.64 -0.73 7.17
C VAL A 120 6.12 -0.46 7.35
N LEU A 121 6.52 0.81 7.49
CA LEU A 121 7.92 1.18 7.72
C LEU A 121 8.46 0.61 9.02
N GLU A 122 7.71 0.73 10.11
CA GLU A 122 8.06 0.18 11.42
C GLU A 122 8.21 -1.35 11.35
N ALA A 123 7.33 -2.03 10.62
CA ALA A 123 7.43 -3.48 10.42
C ALA A 123 8.68 -3.89 9.61
N ILE A 124 9.12 -3.06 8.66
CA ILE A 124 10.37 -3.28 7.91
C ILE A 124 11.58 -3.13 8.82
N GLU A 125 11.61 -2.06 9.61
CA GLU A 125 12.68 -1.82 10.58
C GLU A 125 12.78 -2.97 11.60
N MET A 126 11.66 -3.36 12.22
CA MET A 126 11.61 -4.49 13.15
C MET A 126 12.06 -5.82 12.50
N ALA A 127 11.65 -6.10 11.27
CA ALA A 127 12.08 -7.29 10.55
C ALA A 127 13.59 -7.25 10.23
N GLY A 128 14.14 -6.07 9.95
CA GLY A 128 15.58 -5.86 9.77
C GLY A 128 16.38 -6.08 11.06
N GLU A 129 15.87 -5.60 12.21
CA GLU A 129 16.49 -5.85 13.51
C GLU A 129 16.50 -7.35 13.85
N ILE A 130 15.36 -8.03 13.66
CA ILE A 130 15.27 -9.49 13.87
C ILE A 130 16.18 -10.24 12.90
N ALA A 131 16.38 -9.73 11.68
CA ALA A 131 17.33 -10.27 10.71
C ALA A 131 18.78 -10.20 11.21
N GLY A 132 19.16 -9.10 11.87
CA GLY A 132 20.49 -8.90 12.45
C GLY A 132 20.81 -9.73 13.69
N LEU A 133 19.80 -10.23 14.42
CA LEU A 133 19.98 -11.00 15.65
C LEU A 133 20.25 -12.50 15.37
N ASN A 134 21.16 -13.09 16.14
CA ASN A 134 21.39 -14.55 16.12
C ASN A 134 20.18 -15.29 16.73
N ARG A 135 19.90 -16.54 16.29
CA ARG A 135 18.74 -17.35 16.77
C ARG A 135 18.64 -17.40 18.30
N ASP A 136 19.77 -17.48 18.99
CA ASP A 136 19.83 -17.55 20.46
C ASP A 136 19.36 -16.26 21.14
N GLU A 137 19.56 -15.09 20.52
CA GLU A 137 19.13 -13.80 21.06
C GLU A 137 17.63 -13.57 20.87
N ILE A 138 17.09 -14.01 19.74
CA ILE A 138 15.65 -13.95 19.45
C ILE A 138 14.88 -14.86 20.41
N GLN A 139 15.40 -16.06 20.67
CA GLN A 139 14.78 -16.99 21.61
C GLN A 139 14.81 -16.44 23.04
N ARG A 140 15.93 -15.85 23.50
CA ARG A 140 16.00 -15.18 24.82
C ARG A 140 14.98 -14.06 24.97
N ARG A 141 14.83 -13.17 23.97
CA ARG A 141 13.85 -12.07 24.02
C ARG A 141 12.40 -12.58 24.09
N SER A 142 12.09 -13.65 23.36
CA SER A 142 10.76 -14.29 23.39
C SER A 142 10.41 -14.92 24.75
N HIS A 143 11.40 -15.34 25.54
CA HIS A 143 11.20 -15.85 26.90
C HIS A 143 10.98 -14.72 27.91
N THR A 144 11.71 -13.60 27.81
CA THR A 144 11.50 -12.43 28.67
C THR A 144 10.14 -11.76 28.50
N CYS A 145 9.55 -11.73 27.30
CA CYS A 145 8.20 -11.19 27.09
C CYS A 145 7.06 -12.11 27.57
N LYS A 146 7.35 -13.35 27.99
CA LYS A 146 6.35 -14.25 28.59
C LYS A 146 6.31 -14.19 30.12
N GLU A 147 7.22 -13.45 30.74
CA GLU A 147 7.36 -13.32 32.20
C GLU A 147 6.82 -11.98 32.76
N VAL A 148 6.09 -11.21 31.95
CA VAL A 148 5.36 -9.99 32.36
C VAL A 148 3.87 -10.21 32.17
#